data_AF-A0A255PF16-F1
#
_entry.id   AF-A0A255PF16-F1
#
_cell.length_a   1.000
_cell.length_b   1.000
_cell.length_c   1.000
_cell.angle_alpha   90.00
_cell.angle_beta   90.00
_cell.angle_gamma   90.00
#
_symmetry.space_group_name_H-M   'P 1'
#
loop_
_entity.id
_entity.type
_entity.pdbx_description
1 polymer ?
#
loop_
_entity_poly.entity_id
_entity_poly.type
_entity_poly.pdbx_seq_one_letter_code
_entity_poly.pdbx_strand_id
1 'polypeptide(L)'
;MCADGGPARHFAFRRETNMPLIRPRVPAAWRQVLMLVVVIAGLLVGTTPHARAATAQDTSVAFRVQATTEGETLLVSGSAPQLGAWDPAKAVPLGTTASSSPQWTGSVQLPVGITVQYKYIKRSPAGTVTWESTPNRTLTVSPDAPINDDRWNVIPVAATFHATATTTWGQNIYVTGNLPDLGTWDPAKALPLTTGSTTYPLWSGVHQLPPSTTVQYKYLRKNPDGTVTWENGDNRTVVTPPTGTLTLNDTWR
;
A
#
# COMPACT_ATOMS: atom_id res chain seq x y z
N MET A 1 51.32 17.40 62.29
CA MET A 1 50.43 18.56 62.53
C MET A 1 49.03 18.19 62.07
N CYS A 2 48.07 18.30 62.99
CA CYS A 2 46.60 18.39 62.85
C CYS A 2 45.88 17.27 62.06
N ALA A 3 45.27 16.29 62.73
CA ALA A 3 43.88 16.28 63.26
C ALA A 3 42.84 16.13 62.11
N ASP A 4 41.82 15.29 62.10
CA ASP A 4 40.95 14.66 63.11
C ASP A 4 40.20 13.54 62.33
N GLY A 5 39.93 12.33 62.84
CA GLY A 5 38.79 12.02 63.71
C GLY A 5 37.80 11.05 63.02
N GLY A 6 37.64 9.82 63.53
CA GLY A 6 36.56 8.87 63.14
C GLY A 6 35.18 9.27 63.71
N PRO A 7 34.15 8.39 63.83
CA PRO A 7 34.15 6.94 63.69
C PRO A 7 32.86 6.33 63.03
N ALA A 8 32.68 5.03 63.31
CA ALA A 8 31.71 4.03 62.88
C ALA A 8 30.19 4.29 63.05
N ARG A 9 29.43 3.58 62.19
CA ARG A 9 28.15 2.84 62.39
C ARG A 9 27.12 3.42 63.36
N HIS A 10 25.89 3.64 62.90
CA HIS A 10 24.67 3.24 63.64
C HIS A 10 23.44 3.16 62.73
N PHE A 11 22.83 1.97 62.72
CA PHE A 11 21.46 1.72 62.31
C PHE A 11 20.52 2.45 63.28
N ALA A 12 19.52 3.17 62.77
CA ALA A 12 18.41 3.68 63.57
C ALA A 12 17.08 3.23 62.95
N PHE A 13 16.38 2.42 63.73
CA PHE A 13 15.02 1.92 63.57
C PHE A 13 14.04 2.96 64.15
N ARG A 14 12.91 3.27 63.49
CA ARG A 14 11.73 3.83 64.17
C ARG A 14 10.39 3.50 63.46
N ARG A 15 9.69 2.51 64.06
CA ARG A 15 8.24 2.29 64.29
C ARG A 15 7.23 2.76 63.22
N GLU A 16 6.50 1.85 62.56
CA GLU A 16 5.24 1.19 62.97
C GLU A 16 4.07 2.16 63.25
N THR A 17 3.00 2.06 62.45
CA THR A 17 1.65 1.77 62.97
C THR A 17 0.78 1.11 61.89
N ASN A 18 0.27 -0.05 62.29
CA ASN A 18 -0.63 -0.99 61.63
C ASN A 18 -2.07 -0.62 62.02
N MET A 19 -3.06 -0.71 61.11
CA MET A 19 -4.50 -0.63 61.48
C MET A 19 -5.37 -1.50 60.54
N PRO A 20 -6.47 -2.07 61.04
CA PRO A 20 -6.78 -3.49 60.88
C PRO A 20 -8.07 -3.82 60.12
N LEU A 21 -8.23 -5.11 59.77
CA LEU A 21 -9.41 -5.75 59.18
C LEU A 21 -10.44 -6.14 60.26
N ILE A 22 -11.72 -5.71 60.13
CA ILE A 22 -12.90 -6.35 60.76
C ILE A 22 -14.14 -6.19 59.86
N ARG A 23 -14.86 -7.29 59.57
CA ARG A 23 -16.22 -7.35 59.00
C ARG A 23 -17.24 -7.75 60.08
N PRO A 24 -18.50 -7.26 60.01
CA PRO A 24 -19.67 -8.08 60.40
C PRO A 24 -20.80 -8.01 59.34
N ARG A 25 -21.31 -9.15 58.83
CA ARG A 25 -22.57 -9.88 59.17
C ARG A 25 -23.89 -9.14 58.88
N VAL A 26 -24.70 -9.68 57.96
CA VAL A 26 -26.13 -9.34 57.65
C VAL A 26 -27.05 -10.12 58.61
N PRO A 27 -28.22 -9.62 59.09
CA PRO A 27 -29.49 -9.87 58.35
C PRO A 27 -30.69 -8.91 58.63
N ALA A 28 -31.79 -9.15 57.88
CA ALA A 28 -33.21 -9.04 58.24
C ALA A 28 -34.03 -7.72 58.06
N ALA A 29 -34.97 -7.80 57.09
CA ALA A 29 -36.40 -7.48 57.20
C ALA A 29 -36.94 -6.02 57.35
N TRP A 30 -37.51 -5.51 56.24
CA TRP A 30 -38.89 -5.00 56.04
C TRP A 30 -39.51 -3.87 56.92
N ARG A 31 -40.24 -2.96 56.22
CA ARG A 31 -41.29 -1.95 56.63
C ARG A 31 -40.76 -0.52 56.89
N GLN A 32 -41.36 0.60 56.44
CA GLN A 32 -42.62 0.95 55.75
C GLN A 32 -42.51 2.40 55.17
N VAL A 33 -43.06 2.65 53.96
CA VAL A 33 -43.99 3.75 53.52
C VAL A 33 -43.67 5.20 54.00
N LEU A 34 -43.57 6.32 53.26
CA LEU A 34 -44.32 7.02 52.17
C LEU A 34 -43.39 8.21 51.78
N MET A 35 -43.17 8.64 50.53
CA MET A 35 -44.06 9.47 49.73
C MET A 35 -43.56 9.56 48.28
N LEU A 36 -44.51 9.43 47.35
CA LEU A 36 -44.36 9.56 45.91
C LEU A 36 -44.82 10.97 45.50
N VAL A 37 -44.00 11.71 44.74
CA VAL A 37 -44.49 12.69 43.76
C VAL A 37 -43.72 12.47 42.45
N VAL A 38 -44.43 11.93 41.47
CA VAL A 38 -44.11 11.86 40.03
C VAL A 38 -44.17 13.30 39.49
N VAL A 39 -43.42 13.81 38.51
CA VAL A 39 -43.37 13.60 37.04
C VAL A 39 -42.23 14.54 36.57
N ILE A 40 -41.32 14.29 35.61
CA ILE A 40 -41.48 14.11 34.16
C ILE A 40 -40.19 13.51 33.59
N ALA A 41 -40.37 12.51 32.72
CA ALA A 41 -39.33 11.86 31.94
C ALA A 41 -38.76 12.79 30.85
N GLY A 42 -37.44 12.94 30.84
CA GLY A 42 -36.67 13.48 29.72
C GLY A 42 -35.46 12.57 29.49
N LEU A 43 -35.70 11.39 28.93
CA LEU A 43 -34.65 10.43 28.59
C LEU A 43 -33.93 10.90 27.31
N LEU A 44 -32.94 11.78 27.46
CA LEU A 44 -31.93 12.00 26.42
C LEU A 44 -30.99 10.80 26.43
N VAL A 45 -31.37 9.72 25.75
CA VAL A 45 -30.39 8.74 25.27
C VAL A 45 -29.60 9.45 24.18
N GLY A 46 -28.45 10.01 24.56
CA GLY A 46 -27.43 10.33 23.58
C GLY A 46 -27.02 9.04 22.89
N THR A 47 -27.57 8.76 21.72
CA THR A 47 -27.00 7.77 20.83
C THR A 47 -25.65 8.33 20.41
N THR A 48 -24.58 7.90 21.07
CA THR A 48 -23.27 7.96 20.44
C THR A 48 -23.43 7.24 19.10
N PRO A 49 -23.22 7.92 17.96
CA PRO A 49 -23.09 7.18 16.72
C PRO A 49 -21.87 6.28 16.93
N HIS A 50 -22.13 5.00 17.15
CA HIS A 50 -21.09 4.00 17.00
C HIS A 50 -20.72 4.10 15.54
N ALA A 51 -19.59 4.76 15.27
CA ALA A 51 -18.95 4.68 13.98
C ALA A 51 -18.88 3.17 13.69
N ARG A 52 -19.65 2.74 12.69
CA ARG A 52 -19.59 1.37 12.21
C ARG A 52 -18.16 1.23 11.71
N ALA A 53 -17.32 0.51 12.44
CA ALA A 53 -16.00 0.18 11.96
C ALA A 53 -16.21 -0.48 10.61
N ALA A 54 -15.83 0.21 9.54
CA ALA A 54 -15.75 -0.40 8.23
C ALA A 54 -14.78 -1.57 8.40
N THR A 55 -15.27 -2.79 8.26
CA THR A 55 -14.41 -3.97 8.28
C THR A 55 -13.40 -3.78 7.16
N ALA A 56 -12.14 -3.56 7.53
CA ALA A 56 -11.05 -3.51 6.57
C ALA A 56 -11.05 -4.85 5.83
N GLN A 57 -11.45 -4.80 4.57
CA GLN A 57 -11.44 -5.98 3.71
C GLN A 57 -10.01 -6.16 3.22
N ASP A 58 -9.42 -7.32 3.46
CA ASP A 58 -8.11 -7.66 2.90
C ASP A 58 -8.27 -8.14 1.46
N THR A 59 -7.25 -7.90 0.65
CA THR A 59 -7.10 -8.47 -0.69
C THR A 59 -5.70 -9.05 -0.89
N SER A 60 -5.59 -10.03 -1.78
CA SER A 60 -4.32 -10.66 -2.12
C SER A 60 -3.54 -9.78 -3.09
N VAL A 61 -2.45 -9.17 -2.60
CA VAL A 61 -1.56 -8.34 -3.41
C VAL A 61 -0.36 -9.18 -3.85
N ALA A 62 -0.13 -9.26 -5.16
CA ALA A 62 1.01 -9.99 -5.74
C ALA A 62 2.18 -9.04 -6.04
N PHE A 63 3.25 -9.12 -5.24
CA PHE A 63 4.51 -8.43 -5.48
C PHE A 63 5.33 -9.17 -6.53
N ARG A 64 5.66 -8.50 -7.65
CA ARG A 64 6.54 -9.06 -8.67
C ARG A 64 7.74 -8.17 -8.92
N VAL A 65 8.90 -8.80 -9.11
CA VAL A 65 10.13 -8.08 -9.39
C VAL A 65 11.05 -8.91 -10.28
N GLN A 66 11.57 -8.28 -11.33
CA GLN A 66 12.62 -8.87 -12.14
C GLN A 66 13.98 -8.64 -11.47
N ALA A 67 14.67 -9.73 -11.14
CA ALA A 67 15.98 -9.69 -10.51
C ALA A 67 16.79 -10.94 -10.84
N THR A 68 18.07 -10.75 -11.17
CA THR A 68 19.05 -11.84 -11.17
C THR A 68 19.63 -12.02 -9.77
N THR A 69 19.87 -13.26 -9.39
CA THR A 69 20.44 -13.66 -8.08
C THR A 69 21.56 -14.68 -8.31
N GLU A 70 22.55 -14.68 -7.45
CA GLU A 70 23.65 -15.65 -7.37
C GLU A 70 23.43 -16.63 -6.21
N GLY A 71 22.20 -17.16 -6.11
CA GLY A 71 21.79 -18.07 -5.04
C GLY A 71 21.17 -17.38 -3.81
N GLU A 72 20.99 -16.07 -3.83
CA GLU A 72 20.20 -15.39 -2.80
C GLU A 72 18.70 -15.67 -2.95
N THR A 73 17.98 -15.58 -1.83
CA THR A 73 16.52 -15.48 -1.84
C THR A 73 16.12 -14.02 -1.96
N LEU A 74 15.13 -13.74 -2.81
CA LEU A 74 14.53 -12.41 -2.90
C LEU A 74 13.31 -12.33 -1.97
N LEU A 75 13.19 -11.23 -1.22
CA LEU A 75 12.09 -10.99 -0.30
C LEU A 75 11.56 -9.56 -0.46
N VAL A 76 10.34 -9.30 0.01
CA VAL A 76 9.76 -7.97 0.14
C VAL A 76 9.55 -7.62 1.62
N SER A 77 9.96 -6.42 2.01
CA SER A 77 9.75 -5.88 3.35
C SER A 77 9.19 -4.46 3.26
N GLY A 78 8.32 -4.09 4.19
CA GLY A 78 7.67 -2.78 4.14
C GLY A 78 7.00 -2.37 5.42
N SER A 79 6.40 -1.18 5.38
CA SER A 79 5.73 -0.49 6.49
C SER A 79 4.56 -1.25 7.11
N ALA A 80 3.84 -2.07 6.34
CA ALA A 80 2.72 -2.85 6.85
C ALA A 80 3.21 -4.02 7.73
N PRO A 81 2.50 -4.37 8.81
CA PRO A 81 2.83 -5.55 9.62
C PRO A 81 2.92 -6.85 8.80
N GLN A 82 2.06 -7.01 7.79
CA GLN A 82 2.05 -8.15 6.87
C GLN A 82 3.26 -8.19 5.93
N LEU A 83 3.97 -7.07 5.78
CA LEU A 83 5.26 -6.95 5.08
C LEU A 83 6.45 -6.91 6.07
N GLY A 84 6.21 -7.26 7.34
CA GLY A 84 7.24 -7.35 8.36
C GLY A 84 7.60 -6.04 9.06
N ALA A 85 6.93 -4.92 8.78
CA ALA A 85 7.20 -3.62 9.41
C ALA A 85 8.69 -3.21 9.34
N TRP A 86 9.31 -3.38 8.16
CA TRP A 86 10.73 -3.15 7.88
C TRP A 86 11.74 -4.06 8.62
N ASP A 87 11.27 -5.09 9.31
CA ASP A 87 12.13 -6.13 9.89
C ASP A 87 12.52 -7.15 8.80
N PRO A 88 13.81 -7.26 8.40
CA PRO A 88 14.24 -8.22 7.39
C PRO A 88 13.92 -9.66 7.77
N ALA A 89 13.88 -10.01 9.06
CA ALA A 89 13.59 -11.37 9.51
C ALA A 89 12.13 -11.76 9.24
N LYS A 90 11.22 -10.77 9.16
CA LYS A 90 9.79 -10.94 8.88
C LYS A 90 9.41 -10.59 7.44
N ALA A 91 10.40 -10.31 6.59
CA ALA A 91 10.19 -10.05 5.18
C ALA A 91 9.56 -11.26 4.48
N VAL A 92 8.67 -11.00 3.53
CA VAL A 92 7.94 -12.04 2.81
C VAL A 92 8.81 -12.59 1.68
N PRO A 93 9.10 -13.90 1.64
CA PRO A 93 9.90 -14.48 0.56
C PRO A 93 9.14 -14.47 -0.75
N LEU A 94 9.87 -14.21 -1.84
CA LEU A 94 9.38 -14.33 -3.21
C LEU A 94 9.93 -15.63 -3.80
N GLY A 95 9.11 -16.28 -4.65
CA GLY A 95 9.50 -17.48 -5.38
C GLY A 95 9.75 -17.21 -6.85
N THR A 96 10.56 -18.07 -7.48
CA THR A 96 10.75 -18.14 -8.93
C THR A 96 11.00 -19.59 -9.35
N THR A 97 10.81 -19.91 -10.62
CA THR A 97 11.18 -21.18 -11.26
C THR A 97 12.16 -20.92 -12.40
N ALA A 98 12.81 -21.97 -12.90
CA ALA A 98 13.68 -21.86 -14.07
C ALA A 98 12.95 -21.29 -15.31
N SER A 99 11.64 -21.54 -15.45
CA SER A 99 10.83 -21.04 -16.57
C SER A 99 10.26 -19.64 -16.36
N SER A 100 10.21 -19.15 -15.11
CA SER A 100 9.75 -17.79 -14.81
C SER A 100 10.91 -16.82 -14.55
N SER A 101 12.11 -17.32 -14.27
CA SER A 101 13.31 -16.50 -14.07
C SER A 101 13.55 -15.57 -15.29
N PRO A 102 13.89 -14.29 -15.08
CA PRO A 102 14.28 -13.66 -13.80
C PRO A 102 13.12 -13.04 -13.00
N GLN A 103 11.87 -13.42 -13.25
CA GLN A 103 10.70 -12.90 -12.53
C GLN A 103 10.52 -13.62 -11.19
N TRP A 104 10.42 -12.85 -10.12
CA TRP A 104 10.10 -13.33 -8.77
C TRP A 104 8.71 -12.88 -8.37
N THR A 105 7.99 -13.69 -7.59
CA THR A 105 6.63 -13.34 -7.15
C THR A 105 6.34 -13.86 -5.75
N GLY A 106 5.60 -13.07 -4.97
CA GLY A 106 5.04 -13.45 -3.67
C GLY A 106 3.73 -12.70 -3.44
N SER A 107 2.83 -13.27 -2.65
CA SER A 107 1.52 -12.68 -2.37
C SER A 107 1.31 -12.43 -0.89
N VAL A 108 0.68 -11.31 -0.56
CA VAL A 108 0.42 -10.87 0.82
C VAL A 108 -1.01 -10.35 0.91
N GLN A 109 -1.72 -10.74 1.97
CA GLN A 109 -3.04 -10.16 2.29
C GLN A 109 -2.82 -8.77 2.90
N LEU A 110 -3.33 -7.75 2.23
CA LEU A 110 -3.23 -6.37 2.70
C LEU A 110 -4.62 -5.72 2.76
N PRO A 111 -4.88 -4.87 3.77
CA PRO A 111 -6.12 -4.11 3.85
C PRO A 111 -6.32 -3.22 2.63
N VAL A 112 -7.50 -3.27 2.02
CA VAL A 112 -7.88 -2.40 0.91
C VAL A 112 -7.96 -0.94 1.37
N GLY A 113 -7.48 -0.02 0.52
CA GLY A 113 -7.53 1.42 0.74
C GLY A 113 -6.34 2.01 1.48
N ILE A 114 -5.41 1.19 1.97
CA ILE A 114 -4.18 1.69 2.60
C ILE A 114 -3.09 1.95 1.56
N THR A 115 -2.19 2.88 1.89
CA THR A 115 -0.93 3.06 1.18
C THR A 115 0.20 2.47 2.01
N VAL A 116 0.98 1.55 1.41
CA VAL A 116 2.15 0.94 2.03
C VAL A 116 3.42 1.41 1.32
N GLN A 117 4.46 1.65 2.09
CA GLN A 117 5.83 1.70 1.58
C GLN A 117 6.51 0.34 1.71
N TYR A 118 7.33 -0.04 0.73
CA TYR A 118 8.06 -1.30 0.71
C TYR A 118 9.37 -1.20 -0.07
N LYS A 119 10.24 -2.19 0.12
CA LYS A 119 11.47 -2.44 -0.65
C LYS A 119 11.67 -3.93 -0.85
N TYR A 120 12.40 -4.27 -1.91
CA TYR A 120 12.95 -5.60 -2.08
C TYR A 120 14.28 -5.76 -1.35
N ILE A 121 14.54 -6.97 -0.84
CA ILE A 121 15.80 -7.37 -0.26
C ILE A 121 16.28 -8.68 -0.86
N LYS A 122 17.60 -8.81 -1.04
CA LYS A 122 18.25 -10.10 -1.28
C LYS A 122 18.82 -10.61 0.04
N ARG A 123 18.66 -11.91 0.29
CA ARG A 123 19.26 -12.59 1.43
C ARG A 123 20.13 -13.74 0.96
N SER A 124 21.43 -13.68 1.27
CA SER A 124 22.36 -14.77 0.95
C SER A 124 22.06 -16.02 1.79
N PRO A 125 22.55 -17.21 1.39
CA PRO A 125 22.45 -18.42 2.21
C PRO A 125 23.07 -18.29 3.61
N ALA A 126 24.06 -17.40 3.77
CA ALA A 126 24.68 -17.09 5.06
C ALA A 126 23.87 -16.10 5.92
N GLY A 127 22.74 -15.60 5.41
CA GLY A 127 21.85 -14.67 6.11
C GLY A 127 22.15 -13.18 5.91
N THR A 128 23.17 -12.83 5.11
CA THR A 128 23.47 -11.43 4.79
C THR A 128 22.34 -10.81 3.98
N VAL A 129 21.85 -9.65 4.42
CA VAL A 129 20.75 -8.92 3.77
C VAL A 129 21.29 -7.73 2.99
N THR A 130 20.85 -7.59 1.74
CA THR A 130 21.10 -6.42 0.89
C THR A 130 19.76 -5.81 0.48
N TRP A 131 19.56 -4.53 0.77
CA TRP A 131 18.39 -3.79 0.34
C TRP A 131 18.58 -3.25 -1.07
N GLU A 132 17.49 -3.11 -1.83
CA GLU A 132 17.55 -2.35 -3.08
C GLU A 132 17.99 -0.90 -2.82
N SER A 133 18.74 -0.33 -3.77
CA SER A 133 19.36 0.99 -3.66
C SER A 133 18.42 2.15 -4.04
N THR A 134 17.23 1.85 -4.56
CA THR A 134 16.23 2.87 -4.90
C THR A 134 15.57 3.45 -3.64
N PRO A 135 14.88 4.60 -3.70
CA PRO A 135 13.99 5.03 -2.62
C PRO A 135 12.91 3.98 -2.30
N ASN A 136 12.22 4.13 -1.17
CA ASN A 136 11.08 3.28 -0.82
C ASN A 136 10.02 3.32 -1.92
N ARG A 137 9.60 2.15 -2.38
CA ARG A 137 8.47 2.01 -3.29
C ARG A 137 7.17 2.24 -2.51
N THR A 138 6.13 2.71 -3.21
CA THR A 138 4.82 2.98 -2.61
C THR A 138 3.75 2.25 -3.39
N LEU A 139 2.80 1.62 -2.69
CA LEU A 139 1.65 0.93 -3.26
C LEU A 139 0.39 1.33 -2.51
N THR A 140 -0.64 1.76 -3.23
CA THR A 140 -2.01 1.89 -2.70
C THR A 140 -2.79 0.62 -3.02
N VAL A 141 -3.33 -0.02 -2.00
CA VAL A 141 -4.06 -1.29 -2.14
C VAL A 141 -5.47 -1.00 -2.66
N SER A 142 -5.79 -1.51 -3.84
CA SER A 142 -7.11 -1.41 -4.49
C SER A 142 -7.86 -2.74 -4.36
N PRO A 143 -9.21 -2.78 -4.33
CA PRO A 143 -9.97 -4.03 -4.38
C PRO A 143 -9.65 -4.87 -5.63
N ASP A 144 -9.32 -4.22 -6.75
CA ASP A 144 -8.94 -4.86 -8.01
C ASP A 144 -7.42 -5.13 -8.10
N ALA A 145 -6.73 -5.16 -6.95
CA ALA A 145 -5.28 -5.05 -6.75
C ALA A 145 -4.43 -5.46 -7.97
N PRO A 146 -3.81 -4.48 -8.67
CA PRO A 146 -3.00 -4.78 -9.84
C PRO A 146 -1.66 -5.41 -9.44
N ILE A 147 -1.07 -6.09 -10.41
CA ILE A 147 0.30 -6.58 -10.39
C ILE A 147 1.25 -5.37 -10.36
N ASN A 148 2.13 -5.26 -9.37
CA ASN A 148 3.32 -4.42 -9.48
C ASN A 148 4.41 -5.23 -10.18
N ASP A 149 4.87 -4.76 -11.34
CA ASP A 149 5.95 -5.37 -12.12
C ASP A 149 7.23 -4.54 -11.93
N ASP A 150 7.88 -4.73 -10.79
CA ASP A 150 9.08 -3.99 -10.43
C ASP A 150 10.34 -4.57 -11.07
N ARG A 151 11.44 -3.81 -10.99
CA ARG A 151 12.77 -4.25 -11.42
C ARG A 151 13.77 -3.87 -10.33
N TRP A 152 14.63 -4.81 -9.96
CA TRP A 152 15.62 -4.62 -8.90
C TRP A 152 16.53 -3.43 -9.21
N ASN A 153 16.65 -2.49 -8.28
CA ASN A 153 17.46 -1.27 -8.42
C ASN A 153 17.11 -0.37 -9.61
N VAL A 154 15.88 -0.46 -10.13
CA VAL A 154 15.39 0.41 -11.20
C VAL A 154 14.28 1.31 -10.67
N ILE A 155 14.42 2.61 -10.91
CA ILE A 155 13.38 3.61 -10.71
C ILE A 155 12.65 3.77 -12.05
N PRO A 156 11.35 3.47 -12.13
CA PRO A 156 10.61 3.67 -13.37
C PRO A 156 10.46 5.16 -13.70
N VAL A 157 10.25 5.44 -14.99
CA VAL A 157 9.87 6.76 -15.48
C VAL A 157 8.35 6.87 -15.42
N ALA A 158 7.84 7.93 -14.80
CA ALA A 158 6.42 8.27 -14.88
C ALA A 158 6.13 8.87 -16.27
N ALA A 159 5.50 8.08 -17.14
CA ALA A 159 5.09 8.48 -18.47
C ALA A 159 3.64 8.94 -18.47
N THR A 160 3.41 10.22 -18.77
CA THR A 160 2.09 10.81 -18.94
C THR A 160 1.71 10.77 -20.42
N PHE A 161 0.66 10.03 -20.74
CA PHE A 161 0.07 9.98 -22.07
C PHE A 161 -1.09 10.97 -22.12
N HIS A 162 -1.04 11.89 -23.08
CA HIS A 162 -2.14 12.78 -23.41
C HIS A 162 -2.61 12.49 -24.84
N ALA A 163 -3.90 12.18 -24.99
CA ALA A 163 -4.52 11.98 -26.29
C ALA A 163 -5.72 12.91 -26.45
N THR A 164 -5.66 13.81 -27.43
CA THR A 164 -6.81 14.62 -27.86
C THR A 164 -7.66 13.79 -28.81
N ALA A 165 -8.84 13.35 -28.35
CA ALA A 165 -9.71 12.44 -29.09
C ALA A 165 -11.19 12.65 -28.71
N THR A 166 -12.06 12.73 -29.72
CA THR A 166 -13.51 12.74 -29.51
C THR A 166 -14.05 11.31 -29.40
N THR A 167 -15.08 11.10 -28.58
CA THR A 167 -15.72 9.80 -28.39
C THR A 167 -17.23 9.90 -28.56
N THR A 168 -17.87 8.78 -28.86
CA THR A 168 -19.33 8.65 -28.70
C THR A 168 -19.68 8.20 -27.28
N TRP A 169 -20.97 8.23 -26.93
CA TRP A 169 -21.42 7.84 -25.60
C TRP A 169 -20.98 6.41 -25.24
N GLY A 170 -20.35 6.26 -24.09
CA GLY A 170 -19.83 4.98 -23.58
C GLY A 170 -18.46 4.56 -24.11
N GLN A 171 -17.90 5.25 -25.12
CA GLN A 171 -16.53 4.99 -25.57
C GLN A 171 -15.49 5.60 -24.63
N ASN A 172 -14.37 4.89 -24.46
CA ASN A 172 -13.22 5.35 -23.69
C ASN A 172 -11.92 5.18 -24.48
N ILE A 173 -10.91 5.98 -24.15
CA ILE A 173 -9.58 5.92 -24.76
C ILE A 173 -8.63 5.12 -23.88
N TYR A 174 -7.84 4.26 -24.52
CA TYR A 174 -6.80 3.46 -23.89
C TYR A 174 -5.50 3.60 -24.67
N VAL A 175 -4.38 3.25 -24.03
CA VAL A 175 -3.06 3.12 -24.65
C VAL A 175 -2.51 1.70 -24.45
N THR A 176 -1.89 1.15 -25.50
CA THR A 176 -1.13 -0.09 -25.40
C THR A 176 0.10 -0.04 -26.31
N GLY A 177 1.07 -0.91 -26.06
CA GLY A 177 2.35 -0.87 -26.76
C GLY A 177 3.15 -2.15 -26.62
N ASN A 178 4.39 -2.11 -27.12
CA ASN A 178 5.29 -3.25 -27.18
C ASN A 178 5.78 -3.78 -25.82
N LEU A 179 5.69 -2.97 -24.77
CA LEU A 179 6.18 -3.34 -23.44
C LEU A 179 5.14 -4.11 -22.62
N PRO A 180 5.56 -5.01 -21.72
CA PRO A 180 4.69 -5.60 -20.69
C PRO A 180 3.93 -4.57 -19.88
N ASP A 181 4.63 -3.49 -19.48
CA ASP A 181 4.07 -2.36 -18.74
C ASP A 181 3.00 -1.60 -19.56
N LEU A 182 2.90 -1.82 -20.88
CA LEU A 182 1.87 -1.28 -21.78
C LEU A 182 0.96 -2.36 -22.37
N GLY A 183 0.95 -3.57 -21.81
CA GLY A 183 0.04 -4.63 -22.21
C GLY A 183 0.43 -5.42 -23.47
N THR A 184 1.65 -5.28 -24.00
CA THR A 184 2.15 -6.09 -25.15
C THR A 184 1.22 -6.14 -26.36
N TRP A 185 0.66 -4.99 -26.75
CA TRP A 185 -0.32 -4.84 -27.84
C TRP A 185 -1.65 -5.59 -27.66
N ASP A 186 -1.93 -6.11 -26.46
CA ASP A 186 -3.19 -6.78 -26.13
C ASP A 186 -4.26 -5.76 -25.71
N PRO A 187 -5.35 -5.57 -26.47
CA PRO A 187 -6.41 -4.62 -26.13
C PRO A 187 -7.16 -4.93 -24.82
N ALA A 188 -7.08 -6.17 -24.33
CA ALA A 188 -7.62 -6.53 -23.03
C ALA A 188 -6.76 -6.01 -21.87
N LYS A 189 -5.47 -5.77 -22.12
CA LYS A 189 -4.49 -5.23 -21.15
C LYS A 189 -4.12 -3.77 -21.41
N ALA A 190 -4.78 -3.13 -22.37
CA ALA A 190 -4.57 -1.71 -22.66
C ALA A 190 -4.92 -0.87 -21.43
N LEU A 191 -4.12 0.16 -21.19
CA LEU A 191 -4.22 0.99 -20.00
C LEU A 191 -5.25 2.10 -20.24
N PRO A 192 -6.22 2.29 -19.32
CA PRO A 192 -7.25 3.30 -19.48
C PRO A 192 -6.68 4.71 -19.33
N LEU A 193 -7.12 5.62 -20.19
CA LEU A 193 -6.98 7.04 -19.98
C LEU A 193 -8.28 7.60 -19.41
N THR A 194 -8.17 8.72 -18.68
CA THR A 194 -9.31 9.39 -18.06
C THR A 194 -9.50 10.78 -18.64
N THR A 195 -10.73 11.27 -18.63
CA THR A 195 -11.08 12.64 -19.03
C THR A 195 -12.17 13.16 -18.09
N GLY A 196 -12.44 14.46 -18.14
CA GLY A 196 -13.49 15.13 -17.36
C GLY A 196 -14.24 16.14 -18.22
N SER A 197 -15.37 16.64 -17.72
CA SER A 197 -16.22 17.58 -18.47
C SER A 197 -15.50 18.87 -18.88
N THR A 198 -14.53 19.31 -18.08
CA THR A 198 -13.74 20.53 -18.34
C THR A 198 -12.44 20.28 -19.11
N THR A 199 -12.01 19.03 -19.25
CA THR A 199 -10.76 18.65 -19.94
C THR A 199 -11.02 17.97 -21.28
N TYR A 200 -12.20 17.41 -21.50
CA TYR A 200 -12.59 16.82 -22.78
C TYR A 200 -12.43 17.83 -23.93
N PRO A 201 -11.83 17.45 -25.08
CA PRO A 201 -11.51 16.09 -25.54
C PRO A 201 -10.12 15.57 -25.17
N LEU A 202 -9.45 16.12 -24.15
CA LEU A 202 -8.16 15.63 -23.67
C LEU A 202 -8.33 14.43 -22.72
N TRP A 203 -7.72 13.31 -23.09
CA TRP A 203 -7.61 12.10 -22.26
C TRP A 203 -6.21 12.00 -21.69
N SER A 204 -6.07 11.59 -20.42
CA SER A 204 -4.79 11.50 -19.73
C SER A 204 -4.67 10.27 -18.83
N GLY A 205 -3.47 9.70 -18.78
CA GLY A 205 -3.08 8.61 -17.88
C GLY A 205 -1.58 8.64 -17.61
N VAL A 206 -1.19 8.34 -16.37
CA VAL A 206 0.22 8.24 -15.95
C VAL A 206 0.55 6.78 -15.69
N HIS A 207 1.57 6.26 -16.36
CA HIS A 207 2.00 4.87 -16.27
C HIS A 207 3.50 4.78 -16.05
N GLN A 208 3.92 3.78 -15.28
CA GLN A 208 5.33 3.55 -14.98
C GLN A 208 5.96 2.76 -16.11
N LEU A 209 6.99 3.31 -16.75
CA LEU A 209 7.73 2.65 -17.83
C LEU A 209 9.20 2.45 -17.45
N PRO A 210 9.88 1.43 -18.02
CA PRO A 210 11.31 1.26 -17.83
C PRO A 210 12.09 2.48 -18.35
N PRO A 211 13.17 2.92 -17.68
CA PRO A 211 14.03 3.99 -18.18
C PRO A 211 14.82 3.56 -19.42
N SER A 212 15.30 4.52 -20.21
CA SER A 212 16.19 4.31 -21.37
C SER A 212 15.71 3.23 -22.35
N THR A 213 14.40 3.14 -22.58
CA THR A 213 13.78 2.05 -23.34
C THR A 213 13.01 2.61 -24.53
N THR A 214 13.19 1.99 -25.70
CA THR A 214 12.37 2.30 -26.88
C THR A 214 10.97 1.73 -26.71
N VAL A 215 10.00 2.64 -26.70
CA VAL A 215 8.58 2.36 -26.56
C VAL A 215 7.91 2.58 -27.91
N GLN A 216 7.18 1.57 -28.37
CA GLN A 216 6.21 1.71 -29.45
C GLN A 216 4.81 1.56 -28.86
N TYR A 217 3.90 2.45 -29.22
CA TYR A 217 2.55 2.47 -28.66
C TYR A 217 1.52 2.99 -29.67
N LYS A 218 0.25 2.70 -29.37
CA LYS A 218 -0.91 3.29 -30.02
C LYS A 218 -2.04 3.52 -29.04
N TYR A 219 -2.91 4.45 -29.41
CA TYR A 219 -4.21 4.62 -28.77
C TYR A 219 -5.29 3.74 -29.41
N LEU A 220 -6.24 3.30 -28.59
CA LEU A 220 -7.44 2.63 -29.03
C LEU A 220 -8.69 3.25 -28.38
N ARG A 221 -9.78 3.30 -29.13
CA ARG A 221 -11.14 3.52 -28.62
C ARG A 221 -11.73 2.17 -28.28
N LYS A 222 -12.30 2.03 -27.09
CA LYS A 222 -13.02 0.81 -26.68
C LYS A 222 -14.48 1.14 -26.41
N ASN A 223 -15.36 0.35 -27.01
CA ASN A 223 -16.80 0.41 -26.77
C ASN A 223 -17.19 -0.36 -25.49
N PRO A 224 -18.39 -0.11 -24.93
CA PRO A 224 -18.88 -0.87 -23.78
C PRO A 224 -18.97 -2.39 -24.00
N ASP A 225 -19.16 -2.83 -25.25
CA ASP A 225 -19.19 -4.26 -25.63
C ASP A 225 -17.79 -4.89 -25.76
N GLY A 226 -16.73 -4.10 -25.53
CA GLY A 226 -15.33 -4.54 -25.60
C GLY A 226 -14.71 -4.46 -26.99
N THR A 227 -15.46 -4.13 -28.05
CA THR A 227 -14.90 -3.92 -29.38
C THR A 227 -13.98 -2.70 -29.41
N VAL A 228 -12.91 -2.77 -30.22
CA VAL A 228 -11.88 -1.73 -30.27
C VAL A 228 -11.67 -1.17 -31.68
N THR A 229 -11.36 0.12 -31.75
CA THR A 229 -10.87 0.79 -32.96
C THR A 229 -9.52 1.41 -32.65
N TRP A 230 -8.51 1.12 -33.46
CA TRP A 230 -7.17 1.68 -33.31
C TRP A 230 -7.05 3.02 -34.01
N GLU A 231 -6.12 3.85 -33.56
CA GLU A 231 -5.69 5.01 -34.34
C GLU A 231 -5.00 4.57 -35.64
N ASN A 232 -5.12 5.41 -36.67
CA ASN A 232 -4.54 5.16 -37.99
C ASN A 232 -3.03 5.44 -38.04
N GLY A 233 -2.40 4.95 -39.10
CA GLY A 233 -0.97 5.15 -39.39
C GLY A 233 -0.05 4.20 -38.63
N ASP A 234 1.26 4.46 -38.71
CA ASP A 234 2.29 3.66 -38.04
C ASP A 234 2.26 3.83 -36.51
N ASN A 235 2.90 2.90 -35.81
CA ASN A 235 3.09 2.97 -34.36
C ASN A 235 3.82 4.26 -33.97
N ARG A 236 3.37 4.90 -32.89
CA ARG A 236 4.11 6.00 -32.27
C ARG A 236 5.35 5.41 -31.59
N THR A 237 6.48 6.10 -31.69
CA THR A 237 7.75 5.65 -31.11
C THR A 237 8.39 6.75 -30.27
N VAL A 238 8.86 6.41 -29.08
CA VAL A 238 9.61 7.31 -28.18
C VAL A 238 10.65 6.52 -27.39
N VAL A 239 11.68 7.17 -26.86
CA VAL A 239 12.62 6.59 -25.90
C VAL A 239 12.39 7.22 -24.54
N THR A 240 12.18 6.42 -23.50
CA THR A 240 12.06 6.94 -22.13
C THR A 240 13.39 7.55 -21.67
N PRO A 241 13.37 8.65 -20.90
CA PRO A 241 14.59 9.18 -20.29
C PRO A 241 15.22 8.18 -19.31
N PRO A 242 16.50 8.37 -18.94
CA PRO A 242 17.13 7.52 -17.93
C PRO A 242 16.54 7.71 -16.53
N THR A 243 15.97 8.88 -16.23
CA THR A 243 15.34 9.23 -14.96
C THR A 243 14.22 10.25 -15.17
N GLY A 244 13.37 10.44 -14.15
CA GLY A 244 12.36 11.51 -14.13
C GLY A 244 11.05 11.13 -14.83
N THR A 245 10.52 12.04 -15.62
CA THR A 245 9.18 11.93 -16.23
C THR A 245 9.23 12.06 -17.75
N LEU A 246 8.31 11.39 -18.43
CA LEU A 246 8.04 11.56 -19.86
C LEU A 246 6.62 12.11 -20.02
N THR A 247 6.41 13.10 -20.90
CA THR A 247 5.07 13.58 -21.25
C THR A 247 4.90 13.53 -22.77
N LEU A 248 3.82 12.90 -23.22
CA LEU A 248 3.49 12.71 -24.64
C LEU A 248 2.19 13.43 -24.91
N ASN A 249 2.19 14.36 -25.87
CA ASN A 249 1.01 15.15 -26.26
C ASN A 249 0.62 14.80 -27.69
N ASP A 250 -0.41 13.96 -27.82
CA ASP A 250 -0.85 13.41 -29.07
C ASP A 250 -2.25 13.87 -29.45
N THR A 251 -2.51 13.94 -30.75
CA THR A 251 -3.87 14.00 -31.32
C THR A 251 -4.15 12.67 -32.01
N TRP A 252 -5.37 12.15 -31.83
CA TRP A 252 -5.84 10.93 -32.47
C TRP A 252 -5.70 11.01 -34.00
N ARG A 253 -5.27 9.92 -34.64
CA ARG A 253 -5.05 9.79 -36.09
C ARG A 253 -6.09 8.89 -36.75
#